data_AF-A0A846ZTB5-F1
#
_entry.id   AF-A0A846ZTB5-F1
#
_cell.length_a   1.000
_cell.length_b   1.000
_cell.length_c   1.000
_cell.angle_alpha   90.00
_cell.angle_beta   90.00
_cell.angle_gamma   90.00
#
_symmetry.space_group_name_H-M   'P 1'
#
loop_
_entity.id
_entity.type
_entity.pdbx_description
1 polymer ?
#
loop_
_entity_poly.entity_id
_entity_poly.type
_entity_poly.pdbx_seq_one_letter_code
_entity_poly.pdbx_strand_id
1 'polypeptide(L)'
;IIKIDVRNKAELLSLFQSYNEAKKEYDQIKSALKMAKQTGYGVASPTLLDMKLDTPEITKQGSRYGVKLKAMAPSIHMIRVDVQSTFEPIIGSELQSKELINYLMKDYENEPSNIWKSEIFGRSLDVIVQEGIQSKIAMMPENIRYKLQQTLSKVVNKGSNTLIAVVI
;
A
#
# COMPACT_ATOMS: atom_id res chain seq x y z
N ILE A 1 -15.07 -9.73 -18.16
CA ILE A 1 -15.74 -8.84 -19.13
C ILE A 1 -15.68 -7.42 -18.57
N ILE A 2 -15.20 -6.46 -19.34
CA ILE A 2 -15.13 -5.04 -18.94
C ILE A 2 -16.56 -4.53 -18.80
N LYS A 3 -16.99 -4.14 -17.60
CA LYS A 3 -18.37 -3.66 -17.29
C LYS A 3 -18.57 -2.21 -17.76
N ILE A 4 -18.23 -1.92 -19.02
CA ILE A 4 -18.38 -0.58 -19.61
C ILE A 4 -19.18 -0.74 -20.90
N ASP A 5 -20.32 -0.07 -20.95
CA ASP A 5 -21.20 -0.03 -22.12
C ASP A 5 -20.68 1.02 -23.09
N VAL A 6 -20.06 0.59 -24.19
CA VAL A 6 -19.46 1.49 -25.19
C VAL A 6 -20.48 1.70 -26.31
N ARG A 7 -21.07 2.89 -26.35
CA ARG A 7 -22.21 3.21 -27.24
C ARG A 7 -21.79 3.85 -28.55
N ASN A 8 -20.62 4.48 -28.59
CA ASN A 8 -20.12 5.16 -29.80
C ASN A 8 -18.59 5.18 -29.89
N LYS A 9 -18.08 5.62 -31.04
CA LYS A 9 -16.64 5.69 -31.33
C LYS A 9 -15.89 6.67 -30.43
N ALA A 10 -16.54 7.75 -29.98
CA ALA A 10 -15.91 8.72 -29.08
C ALA A 10 -15.68 8.12 -27.68
N GLU A 11 -16.66 7.39 -27.15
CA GLU A 11 -16.54 6.64 -25.90
C GLU A 11 -15.46 5.56 -25.98
N LEU A 12 -15.36 4.86 -27.12
CA LEU A 12 -14.29 3.89 -27.34
C LEU A 12 -12.90 4.55 -27.30
N LEU A 13 -12.73 5.70 -27.95
CA LEU A 13 -11.47 6.43 -27.96
C LEU A 13 -11.10 6.95 -26.56
N SER A 14 -12.07 7.48 -25.82
CA SER A 14 -11.87 7.91 -24.43
C SER A 14 -11.44 6.74 -23.55
N LEU A 15 -12.09 5.58 -23.69
CA LEU A 15 -11.71 4.36 -22.97
C LEU A 15 -10.27 3.93 -23.28
N PHE A 16 -9.85 3.98 -24.54
CA PHE A 16 -8.46 3.66 -24.92
C PHE A 16 -7.45 4.64 -24.35
N GLN A 17 -7.77 5.93 -24.29
CA GLN A 17 -6.92 6.94 -23.65
C GLN A 17 -6.75 6.65 -22.16
N SER A 18 -7.86 6.49 -21.42
CA SER A 18 -7.82 6.17 -19.99
C SER A 18 -7.12 4.84 -19.71
N TYR A 19 -7.31 3.84 -20.57
CA TYR A 19 -6.59 2.57 -20.47
C TYR A 19 -5.09 2.75 -20.65
N ASN A 20 -4.67 3.54 -21.65
CA ASN A 20 -3.25 3.78 -21.91
C ASN A 20 -2.57 4.54 -20.75
N GLU A 21 -3.26 5.55 -20.20
CA GLU A 21 -2.82 6.28 -19.00
C GLU A 21 -2.67 5.34 -17.80
N ALA A 22 -3.73 4.59 -17.46
CA ALA A 22 -3.72 3.65 -16.35
C ALA A 22 -2.66 2.54 -16.53
N LYS A 23 -2.48 2.04 -17.76
CA LYS A 23 -1.47 1.04 -18.07
C LYS A 23 -0.06 1.58 -17.84
N LYS A 24 0.21 2.81 -18.27
CA LYS A 24 1.53 3.44 -18.11
C LYS A 24 1.88 3.61 -16.63
N GLU A 25 0.95 4.10 -15.83
CA GLU A 25 1.12 4.23 -14.37
C GLU A 25 1.29 2.86 -13.70
N TYR A 26 0.44 1.89 -14.04
CA TYR A 26 0.53 0.54 -13.50
C TYR A 26 1.85 -0.14 -13.87
N ASP A 27 2.32 0.00 -15.11
CA ASP A 27 3.56 -0.59 -15.58
C ASP A 27 4.79 -0.05 -14.83
N GLN A 28 4.73 1.19 -14.33
CA GLN A 28 5.77 1.78 -13.48
C GLN A 28 5.84 1.10 -12.10
N ILE A 29 4.70 0.72 -11.52
CA ILE A 29 4.63 0.21 -10.13
C ILE A 29 4.42 -1.30 -10.00
N LYS A 30 4.08 -2.01 -11.08
CA LYS A 30 3.66 -3.44 -11.03
C LYS A 30 4.69 -4.36 -10.37
N SER A 31 5.98 -4.11 -10.59
CA SER A 31 7.07 -4.89 -10.01
C SER A 31 7.16 -4.64 -8.51
N ALA A 32 7.10 -3.37 -8.09
CA ALA A 32 7.07 -2.97 -6.69
C ALA A 32 5.88 -3.58 -5.96
N LEU A 33 4.68 -3.54 -6.57
CA LEU A 33 3.48 -4.14 -6.00
C LEU A 33 3.65 -5.64 -5.81
N LYS A 34 4.20 -6.35 -6.81
CA LYS A 34 4.46 -7.79 -6.71
C LYS A 34 5.46 -8.10 -5.59
N MET A 35 6.55 -7.33 -5.50
CA MET A 35 7.55 -7.47 -4.44
C MET A 35 6.96 -7.21 -3.06
N ALA A 36 6.24 -6.10 -2.86
CA ALA A 36 5.60 -5.78 -1.58
C ALA A 36 4.65 -6.90 -1.12
N LYS A 37 3.89 -7.51 -2.04
CA LYS A 37 3.05 -8.67 -1.73
C LYS A 37 3.84 -9.90 -1.29
N GLN A 38 5.03 -10.13 -1.86
CA GLN A 38 5.84 -11.33 -1.59
C GLN A 38 6.76 -11.16 -0.37
N THR A 39 7.50 -10.05 -0.29
CA THR A 39 8.57 -9.82 0.68
C THR A 39 8.21 -8.79 1.75
N GLY A 40 7.08 -8.10 1.60
CA GLY A 40 6.68 -7.00 2.46
C GLY A 40 7.24 -5.63 2.06
N TYR A 41 8.20 -5.58 1.12
CA TYR A 41 8.80 -4.33 0.64
C TYR A 41 9.02 -4.35 -0.86
N GLY A 42 8.52 -3.34 -1.56
CA GLY A 42 8.65 -3.18 -2.99
C GLY A 42 9.22 -1.84 -3.39
N VAL A 43 10.06 -1.82 -4.43
CA VAL A 43 10.65 -0.60 -4.97
C VAL A 43 10.36 -0.51 -6.46
N ALA A 44 9.80 0.62 -6.90
CA ALA A 44 9.72 0.98 -8.31
C ALA A 44 10.80 2.01 -8.60
N SER A 45 11.72 1.62 -9.48
CA SER A 45 12.78 2.50 -9.95
C SER A 45 12.20 3.54 -10.91
N PRO A 46 12.67 4.79 -10.85
CA PRO A 46 12.31 5.81 -11.83
C PRO A 46 12.72 5.38 -13.23
N THR A 47 11.93 5.81 -14.21
CA THR A 47 12.29 5.70 -15.62
C THR A 47 13.14 6.89 -16.04
N LEU A 48 13.77 6.82 -17.22
CA LEU A 48 14.49 7.95 -17.81
C LEU A 48 13.61 9.20 -17.97
N LEU A 49 12.30 9.01 -18.20
CA LEU A 49 11.34 10.12 -18.32
C LEU A 49 11.10 10.83 -16.99
N ASP A 50 11.35 10.15 -15.87
CA ASP A 50 11.19 10.70 -14.51
C ASP A 50 12.45 11.43 -14.02
N MET A 51 13.56 11.32 -14.77
CA MET A 51 14.83 11.93 -14.40
C MET A 51 14.84 13.42 -14.76
N LYS A 52 15.20 14.25 -13.78
CA LYS A 52 15.48 15.67 -13.97
C LYS A 52 16.98 15.89 -13.88
N LEU A 53 17.56 16.37 -14.98
CA LEU A 53 18.97 16.76 -15.05
C LEU A 53 19.09 18.24 -14.72
N ASP A 54 19.93 18.56 -13.74
CA ASP A 54 20.34 19.93 -13.50
C ASP A 54 21.36 20.37 -14.56
N THR A 55 21.47 21.68 -14.76
CA THR A 55 22.49 22.27 -15.62
C THR A 55 23.89 21.82 -15.22
N PRO A 56 24.72 21.34 -16.15
CA PRO A 56 26.10 20.95 -15.85
C PRO A 56 26.92 22.15 -15.35
N GLU A 57 27.63 21.95 -14.24
CA GLU A 57 28.54 22.96 -13.68
C GLU A 57 30.00 22.53 -13.89
N ILE A 58 30.84 23.47 -14.32
CA ILE A 58 32.28 23.24 -14.36
C ILE A 58 32.83 23.31 -12.94
N THR A 59 33.51 22.25 -12.53
CA THR A 59 34.19 22.17 -11.23
C THR A 59 35.69 22.18 -11.45
N LYS A 60 36.42 22.87 -10.58
CA LYS A 60 37.88 22.94 -10.61
C LYS A 60 38.43 22.31 -9.34
N GLN A 61 39.35 21.36 -9.49
CA GLN A 61 40.08 20.74 -8.38
C GLN A 61 41.58 20.86 -8.68
N GLY A 62 42.24 21.81 -8.01
CA GLY A 62 43.64 22.15 -8.28
C GLY A 62 43.84 22.66 -9.72
N SER A 63 44.65 21.95 -10.50
CA SER A 63 44.92 22.24 -11.92
C SER A 63 43.95 21.56 -12.89
N ARG A 64 43.03 20.69 -12.41
CA ARG A 64 42.13 19.92 -13.26
C ARG A 64 40.72 20.53 -13.28
N TYR A 65 40.08 20.42 -14.44
CA TYR A 65 38.68 20.79 -14.66
C TYR A 65 37.84 19.52 -14.82
N GLY A 66 36.63 19.53 -14.27
CA GLY A 66 35.65 18.46 -14.39
C GLY A 66 34.25 19.04 -14.61
N VAL A 67 33.31 18.20 -15.02
CA VAL A 67 31.90 18.56 -15.16
C VAL A 67 31.12 17.85 -14.08
N LYS A 68 30.36 18.61 -13.29
CA LYS A 68 29.43 18.07 -12.30
C LYS A 68 28.03 18.07 -12.90
N LEU A 69 27.51 16.87 -13.10
CA LEU A 69 26.12 16.62 -13.47
C LEU A 69 25.38 16.16 -12.22
N LYS A 70 24.24 16.78 -11.92
CA LYS A 70 23.30 16.27 -10.92
C LYS A 70 22.06 15.80 -11.64
N ALA A 71 21.57 14.63 -11.26
CA ALA A 71 20.29 14.12 -11.70
C ALA A 71 19.46 13.76 -10.47
N MET A 72 18.18 14.10 -10.49
CA MET A 72 17.22 13.73 -9.47
C MET A 72 16.12 12.88 -10.12
N ALA A 73 15.84 11.73 -9.52
CA ALA A 73 14.83 10.82 -10.01
C ALA A 73 14.02 10.25 -8.83
N PRO A 74 12.68 10.33 -8.86
CA PRO A 74 11.85 9.87 -7.75
C PRO A 74 11.73 8.33 -7.75
N SER A 75 12.03 7.68 -6.63
CA SER A 75 11.70 6.26 -6.43
C SER A 75 10.40 6.12 -5.63
N ILE A 76 9.58 5.12 -5.96
CA ILE A 76 8.37 4.78 -5.20
C ILE A 76 8.68 3.54 -4.37
N HIS A 77 8.42 3.63 -3.07
CA HIS A 77 8.60 2.54 -2.12
C HIS A 77 7.22 2.12 -1.59
N MET A 78 6.92 0.84 -1.69
CA MET A 78 5.68 0.21 -1.20
C MET A 78 6.01 -0.67 0.00
N ILE A 79 5.24 -0.50 1.09
CA ILE A 79 5.44 -1.24 2.33
C ILE A 79 4.14 -1.98 2.64
N ARG A 80 4.19 -3.31 2.71
CA ARG A 80 3.05 -4.10 3.18
C ARG A 80 3.03 -4.06 4.71
N VAL A 81 1.87 -3.75 5.27
CA VAL A 81 1.64 -3.78 6.71
C VAL A 81 0.50 -4.74 6.97
N ASP A 82 0.74 -5.75 7.79
CA ASP A 82 -0.26 -6.73 8.16
C ASP A 82 -1.02 -6.19 9.39
N VAL A 83 -2.26 -5.75 9.18
CA VAL A 83 -3.10 -5.17 10.23
C VAL A 83 -3.96 -6.26 10.86
N GLN A 84 -3.81 -6.45 12.16
CA GLN A 84 -4.61 -7.40 12.93
C GLN A 84 -5.74 -6.65 13.62
N SER A 85 -6.98 -7.10 13.44
CA SER A 85 -8.14 -6.62 14.19
C SER A 85 -8.75 -7.79 14.97
N THR A 86 -9.00 -7.58 16.26
CA THR A 86 -9.69 -8.54 17.12
C THR A 86 -11.10 -8.05 17.35
N PHE A 87 -12.07 -8.96 17.28
CA PHE A 87 -13.46 -8.70 17.62
C PHE A 87 -13.78 -9.41 18.94
N GLU A 88 -13.92 -8.63 20.01
CA GLU A 88 -14.13 -9.11 21.38
C GLU A 88 -15.42 -8.50 21.96
N PRO A 89 -16.60 -8.97 21.54
CA PRO A 89 -17.86 -8.45 22.06
C PRO A 89 -18.08 -8.89 23.51
N ILE A 90 -18.68 -8.02 24.32
CA ILE A 90 -19.12 -8.36 25.68
C ILE A 90 -20.54 -8.94 25.57
N ILE A 91 -20.67 -10.26 25.78
CA ILE A 91 -21.91 -11.01 25.52
C ILE A 91 -22.72 -11.25 26.80
N GLY A 92 -22.07 -11.23 27.97
CA GLY A 92 -22.70 -11.45 29.27
C GLY A 92 -22.15 -12.70 29.96
N SER A 93 -22.99 -13.74 30.12
CA SER A 93 -22.64 -14.97 30.84
C SER A 93 -21.76 -15.94 30.03
N GLU A 94 -21.10 -16.87 30.73
CA GLU A 94 -20.29 -17.93 30.10
C GLU A 94 -21.12 -18.79 29.14
N LEU A 95 -22.38 -19.08 29.50
CA LEU A 95 -23.27 -19.91 28.69
C LEU A 95 -23.61 -19.22 27.36
N GLN A 96 -23.92 -17.93 27.39
CA GLN A 96 -24.15 -17.12 26.19
C GLN A 96 -22.89 -17.01 25.31
N SER A 97 -21.72 -16.96 25.93
CA SER A 97 -20.44 -16.95 25.20
C SER A 97 -20.20 -18.29 24.47
N LYS A 98 -20.52 -19.42 25.11
CA LYS A 98 -20.45 -20.76 24.49
C LYS A 98 -21.46 -20.91 23.35
N GLU A 99 -22.68 -20.39 23.51
CA GLU A 99 -23.69 -20.39 22.46
C GLU A 99 -23.23 -19.60 21.22
N LEU A 100 -22.60 -18.44 21.41
CA LEU A 100 -22.06 -17.67 20.27
C LEU A 100 -20.94 -18.44 19.55
N ILE A 101 -20.02 -19.07 20.30
CA ILE A 101 -18.97 -19.90 19.69
C ILE A 101 -19.58 -21.02 18.85
N ASN A 102 -20.59 -21.72 19.39
CA ASN A 102 -21.26 -22.79 18.66
C ASN A 102 -22.00 -22.26 17.41
N TYR A 103 -22.62 -21.07 17.51
CA TYR A 103 -23.27 -20.42 16.37
C TYR A 103 -22.27 -20.07 15.26
N LEU A 104 -21.12 -19.50 15.61
CA LEU A 104 -20.06 -19.15 14.65
C LEU A 104 -19.41 -20.39 14.03
N MET A 105 -19.23 -21.45 14.81
CA MET A 105 -18.54 -22.66 14.34
C MET A 105 -19.47 -23.66 13.64
N LYS A 106 -20.80 -23.44 13.67
CA LYS A 106 -21.81 -24.40 13.19
C LYS A 106 -21.59 -24.88 11.76
N ASP A 107 -21.19 -23.98 10.86
CA ASP A 107 -20.96 -24.28 9.44
C ASP A 107 -19.47 -24.21 9.04
N TYR A 108 -18.57 -24.07 10.03
CA TYR A 108 -17.15 -23.89 9.78
C TYR A 108 -16.51 -25.11 9.11
N GLU A 109 -16.92 -26.32 9.50
CA GLU A 109 -16.35 -27.56 8.94
C GLU A 109 -16.73 -27.80 7.48
N ASN A 110 -17.88 -27.27 7.03
CA ASN A 110 -18.37 -27.43 5.67
C ASN A 110 -17.89 -26.29 4.75
N GLU A 111 -18.00 -25.04 5.21
CA GLU A 111 -17.55 -23.85 4.46
C GLU A 111 -16.98 -22.79 5.41
N PRO A 112 -15.64 -22.78 5.65
CA PRO A 112 -14.98 -21.82 6.53
C PRO A 112 -15.23 -20.35 6.18
N SER A 113 -15.54 -20.07 4.91
CA SER A 113 -15.84 -18.72 4.41
C SER A 113 -17.19 -18.18 4.89
N ASN A 114 -18.11 -19.03 5.35
CA ASN A 114 -19.45 -18.59 5.78
C ASN A 114 -19.46 -17.90 7.14
N ILE A 115 -18.43 -18.09 7.98
CA ILE A 115 -18.26 -17.33 9.24
C ILE A 115 -18.33 -15.83 9.01
N TRP A 116 -17.75 -15.35 7.89
CA TRP A 116 -17.73 -13.94 7.56
C TRP A 116 -19.11 -13.37 7.18
N LYS A 117 -20.01 -14.23 6.72
CA LYS A 117 -21.40 -13.88 6.37
C LYS A 117 -22.35 -14.02 7.56
N SER A 118 -21.90 -14.60 8.67
CA SER A 118 -22.71 -14.71 9.88
C SER A 118 -23.08 -13.32 10.39
N GLU A 119 -24.38 -13.11 10.60
CA GLU A 119 -24.89 -11.91 11.23
C GLU A 119 -24.74 -12.01 12.74
N ILE A 120 -24.01 -11.07 13.33
CA ILE A 120 -23.85 -10.94 14.77
C ILE A 120 -24.39 -9.57 15.17
N PHE A 121 -25.40 -9.55 16.06
CA PHE A 121 -26.02 -8.30 16.54
C PHE A 121 -26.60 -7.41 15.42
N GLY A 122 -27.19 -8.02 14.38
CA GLY A 122 -27.80 -7.28 13.26
C GLY A 122 -26.81 -6.66 12.28
N ARG A 123 -25.53 -7.06 12.35
CA ARG A 123 -24.48 -6.66 11.41
C ARG A 123 -23.68 -7.89 10.97
N SER A 124 -23.21 -7.92 9.74
CA SER A 124 -22.33 -8.98 9.26
C SER A 124 -20.92 -8.86 9.87
N LEU A 125 -20.33 -10.00 10.23
CA LEU A 125 -19.01 -10.04 10.87
C LEU A 125 -17.91 -9.44 9.98
N ASP A 126 -17.98 -9.62 8.67
CA ASP A 126 -17.05 -9.03 7.70
C ASP A 126 -17.02 -7.50 7.78
N VAL A 127 -18.17 -6.84 7.88
CA VAL A 127 -18.28 -5.38 8.02
C VAL A 127 -17.61 -4.92 9.31
N ILE A 128 -17.89 -5.60 10.43
CA ILE A 128 -17.33 -5.24 11.75
C ILE A 128 -15.80 -5.36 11.72
N VAL A 129 -15.26 -6.44 11.15
CA VAL A 129 -13.81 -6.64 11.07
C VAL A 129 -13.15 -5.67 10.09
N GLN A 130 -13.78 -5.38 8.96
CA GLN A 130 -13.30 -4.37 8.01
C GLN A 130 -13.23 -2.98 8.65
N GLU A 131 -14.23 -2.57 9.43
CA GLU A 131 -14.23 -1.30 10.16
C GLU A 131 -13.09 -1.24 11.18
N GLY A 132 -12.85 -2.34 11.91
CA GLY A 132 -11.73 -2.43 12.84
C GLY A 132 -10.37 -2.31 12.15
N ILE A 133 -10.18 -2.98 11.02
CA ILE A 133 -8.96 -2.88 10.19
C ILE A 133 -8.80 -1.45 9.65
N GLN A 134 -9.84 -0.86 9.07
CA GLN A 134 -9.80 0.47 8.49
C GLN A 134 -9.47 1.53 9.55
N SER A 135 -10.06 1.40 10.74
CA SER A 135 -9.76 2.28 11.88
C SER A 135 -8.29 2.19 12.27
N LYS A 136 -7.71 0.99 12.38
CA LYS A 136 -6.28 0.80 12.69
C LYS A 136 -5.35 1.33 11.60
N ILE A 137 -5.73 1.19 10.31
CA ILE A 137 -4.97 1.80 9.20
C ILE A 137 -5.00 3.33 9.31
N ALA A 138 -6.16 3.89 9.62
CA ALA A 138 -6.35 5.34 9.76
C ALA A 138 -5.64 5.95 10.98
N MET A 139 -5.30 5.13 11.99
CA MET A 139 -4.59 5.60 13.19
C MET A 139 -3.18 6.15 12.89
N MET A 140 -2.56 5.80 11.76
CA MET A 140 -1.22 6.32 11.42
C MET A 140 -1.30 7.81 11.03
N PRO A 141 -0.88 8.75 11.90
CA PRO A 141 -1.07 10.16 11.63
C PRO A 141 -0.10 10.65 10.54
N GLU A 142 -0.46 11.73 9.86
CA GLU A 142 0.30 12.25 8.70
C GLU A 142 1.75 12.61 9.05
N ASN A 143 1.99 13.15 10.24
CA ASN A 143 3.32 13.50 10.70
C ASN A 143 4.25 12.27 10.77
N ILE A 144 3.75 11.09 11.17
CA ILE A 144 4.51 9.84 11.20
C ILE A 144 4.77 9.36 9.78
N ARG A 145 3.76 9.43 8.89
CA ARG A 145 3.92 9.10 7.46
C ARG A 145 5.03 9.95 6.81
N TYR A 146 5.05 11.25 7.10
CA TYR A 146 6.08 12.16 6.60
C TYR A 146 7.46 11.86 7.18
N LYS A 147 7.58 11.62 8.50
CA LYS A 147 8.85 11.24 9.13
C LYS A 147 9.40 9.93 8.57
N LEU A 148 8.55 8.94 8.30
CA LEU A 148 8.94 7.68 7.66
C LEU A 148 9.51 7.92 6.26
N GLN A 149 8.82 8.74 5.44
CA GLN A 149 9.27 9.11 4.10
C GLN A 149 10.63 9.83 4.11
N GLN A 150 10.82 10.79 5.04
CA GLN A 150 12.10 11.50 5.18
C GLN A 150 13.24 10.57 5.62
N THR A 151 12.93 9.64 6.52
CA THR A 151 13.90 8.66 7.02
C THR A 151 14.36 7.75 5.89
N LEU A 152 13.43 7.20 5.11
CA LEU A 152 13.74 6.41 3.91
C LEU A 152 14.55 7.22 2.90
N SER A 153 14.18 8.49 2.66
CA SER A 153 14.92 9.37 1.76
C SER A 153 16.37 9.58 2.21
N LYS A 154 16.61 9.75 3.51
CA LYS A 154 17.96 9.88 4.06
C LYS A 154 18.75 8.59 3.93
N VAL A 155 18.14 7.43 4.21
CA VAL A 155 18.79 6.12 4.09
C VAL A 155 19.24 5.87 2.66
N VAL A 156 18.36 6.10 1.68
CA VAL A 156 18.66 5.89 0.24
C VAL A 156 19.76 6.84 -0.24
N ASN A 157 19.73 8.12 0.14
CA ASN A 157 20.71 9.11 -0.35
C ASN A 157 22.07 9.06 0.35
N LYS A 158 22.10 8.74 1.65
CA LYS A 158 23.34 8.76 2.45
C LYS A 158 23.99 7.39 2.61
N GLY A 159 23.33 6.31 2.20
CA GLY A 159 23.88 4.96 2.26
C GLY A 159 24.13 4.45 3.68
N SER A 160 23.20 4.69 4.60
CA SER A 160 23.30 4.12 5.96
C SER A 160 22.84 2.68 5.97
N ASN A 161 23.68 1.76 6.47
CA ASN A 161 23.32 0.34 6.64
C ASN A 161 22.45 0.08 7.88
N THR A 162 22.31 1.06 8.77
CA THR A 162 21.56 0.92 10.03
C THR A 162 20.47 1.98 10.13
N LEU A 163 19.29 1.53 10.54
CA LEU A 163 18.13 2.37 10.86
C LEU A 163 17.61 1.97 12.24
N ILE A 164 17.50 2.93 13.15
CA ILE A 164 16.86 2.76 14.45
C ILE A 164 15.61 3.63 14.46
N ALA A 165 14.45 3.01 14.66
CA ALA A 165 13.18 3.69 14.85
C ALA A 165 12.66 3.39 16.25
N VAL A 166 12.30 4.43 17.01
CA VAL A 166 11.71 4.30 18.34
C VAL A 166 10.27 4.79 18.26
N VAL A 167 9.32 3.91 18.58
CA VAL A 167 7.90 4.24 18.73
C VAL A 167 7.62 4.29 20.22
N ILE A 168 7.05 5.40 20.69
CA ILE A 168 6.69 5.65 22.10
C ILE A 168 5.17 5.67 22.20
#